data_AF-A0A914YFA2-F1
#
_entry.id   AF-A0A914YFA2-F1
#
_cell.length_a   1.000
_cell.length_b   1.000
_cell.length_c   1.000
_cell.angle_alpha   90.00
_cell.angle_beta   90.00
_cell.angle_gamma   90.00
#
_symmetry.space_group_name_H-M   'P 1'
#
loop_
_entity.id
_entity.type
_entity.pdbx_description
1 polymer ?
#
loop_
_entity_poly.entity_id
_entity_poly.type
_entity_poly.pdbx_seq_one_letter_code
_entity_poly.pdbx_strand_id
1 'polypeptide(L)'
;MNRSDGKASTEIVKTGYQWLHPPSSLIQGRVSYIVRMLGFTEVAKSAGANVLREAYLAIKYSIEQSSTPQKPVKVELSINVSEIQISDVKTKKLLHVHQLRKISYCADDKEVGFYFL
;
A
#
# COMPACT_ATOMS: atom_id res chain seq x y z
N MET A 1 -40.80 23.47 15.36
CA MET A 1 -39.88 22.36 15.08
C MET A 1 -38.76 22.87 14.18
N ASN A 2 -37.59 23.21 14.74
CA ASN A 2 -36.43 23.63 13.96
C ASN A 2 -35.53 22.42 13.71
N ARG A 3 -35.30 22.10 12.43
CA ARG A 3 -34.29 21.14 11.97
C ARG A 3 -32.93 21.85 11.98
N SER A 4 -32.02 21.37 12.82
CA SER A 4 -30.61 21.76 12.79
C SER A 4 -29.83 20.59 12.18
N ASP A 5 -29.58 20.68 10.88
CA ASP A 5 -28.65 19.81 10.17
C ASP A 5 -27.23 20.10 10.65
N GLY A 6 -26.68 19.18 11.44
CA GLY A 6 -25.31 19.20 11.91
C GLY A 6 -24.35 18.99 10.74
N LYS A 7 -23.70 20.07 10.30
CA LYS A 7 -22.59 19.99 9.34
C LYS A 7 -21.39 19.37 10.06
N ALA A 8 -21.16 18.08 9.84
CA ALA A 8 -19.98 17.37 10.31
C ALA A 8 -18.75 17.97 9.63
N SER A 9 -18.03 18.84 10.35
CA SER A 9 -16.73 19.33 9.96
C SER A 9 -15.74 18.16 10.01
N THR A 10 -15.46 17.55 8.86
CA THR A 10 -14.36 16.59 8.75
C THR A 10 -13.06 17.35 8.96
N GLU A 11 -12.52 17.30 10.17
CA GLU A 11 -11.17 17.78 10.46
C GLU A 11 -10.19 17.01 9.59
N ILE A 12 -9.62 17.68 8.59
CA ILE A 12 -8.49 17.16 7.84
C ILE A 12 -7.30 17.18 8.78
N VAL A 13 -6.95 16.01 9.32
CA VAL A 13 -5.72 15.81 10.09
C VAL A 13 -4.56 16.27 9.19
N LYS A 14 -3.95 17.41 9.55
CA LYS A 14 -2.73 17.91 8.89
C LYS A 14 -1.56 17.02 9.27
N THR A 15 -1.50 15.82 8.71
CA THR A 15 -0.23 15.12 8.53
C THR A 15 0.57 15.95 7.54
N GLY A 16 1.84 16.26 7.79
CA GLY A 16 2.69 17.07 6.89
C GLY A 16 2.90 16.53 5.47
N TYR A 17 2.16 15.50 5.08
CA TYR A 17 2.07 14.95 3.73
C TYR A 17 0.85 15.54 3.03
N GLN A 18 1.09 16.46 2.09
CA GLN A 18 0.05 16.95 1.21
C GLN A 18 -0.21 15.91 0.12
N TRP A 19 -1.38 15.27 0.17
CA TRP A 19 -1.82 14.34 -0.85
C TRP A 19 -1.79 15.01 -2.24
N LEU A 20 -1.12 14.37 -3.22
CA LEU A 20 -0.82 14.96 -4.53
C LEU A 20 -2.03 15.04 -5.47
N HIS A 21 -2.98 14.12 -5.32
CA HIS A 21 -4.10 13.97 -6.25
C HIS A 21 -5.40 14.53 -5.65
N PRO A 22 -6.35 15.03 -6.45
CA PRO A 22 -7.67 15.35 -5.92
C PRO A 22 -8.39 14.07 -5.45
N PRO A 23 -9.31 14.14 -4.47
CA PRO A 23 -10.06 12.96 -4.02
C PRO A 23 -10.82 12.23 -5.14
N SER A 24 -11.26 12.96 -6.17
CA SER A 24 -11.96 12.41 -7.34
C SER A 24 -11.12 11.37 -8.09
N SER A 25 -9.79 11.48 -8.09
CA SER A 25 -8.90 10.52 -8.75
C SER A 25 -8.99 9.11 -8.15
N LEU A 26 -9.26 8.99 -6.85
CA LEU A 26 -9.43 7.69 -6.18
C LEU A 26 -10.86 7.15 -6.29
N ILE A 27 -11.86 8.04 -6.30
CA ILE A 27 -13.29 7.67 -6.32
C ILE A 27 -13.73 7.24 -7.72
N GLN A 28 -13.36 8.00 -8.75
CA GLN A 28 -13.84 7.81 -10.12
C GLN A 28 -12.84 7.04 -11.00
N GLY A 29 -11.60 6.93 -10.57
CA GLY A 29 -10.52 6.36 -11.36
C GLY A 29 -9.60 5.49 -10.52
N ARG A 30 -8.31 5.58 -10.84
CA ARG A 30 -7.23 4.95 -10.09
C ARG A 30 -6.01 5.85 -10.13
N VAL A 31 -5.23 5.81 -9.07
CA VAL A 31 -3.92 6.46 -9.01
C VAL A 31 -2.86 5.36 -9.13
N SER A 32 -1.95 5.51 -10.08
CA SER A 32 -0.95 4.49 -10.39
C SER A 32 0.47 5.00 -10.15
N TYR A 33 1.28 4.17 -9.51
CA TYR A 33 2.69 4.43 -9.23
C TYR A 33 3.54 3.27 -9.71
N ILE A 34 4.71 3.60 -10.25
CA ILE A 34 5.71 2.62 -10.62
C ILE A 34 6.65 2.45 -9.43
N VAL A 35 6.66 1.26 -8.83
CA VAL A 35 7.45 0.95 -7.64
C VAL A 35 8.27 -0.32 -7.84
N ARG A 36 9.24 -0.56 -6.95
CA ARG A 36 9.96 -1.83 -6.89
C ARG A 36 9.38 -2.67 -5.77
N MET A 37 8.83 -3.83 -6.12
CA MET A 37 8.32 -4.79 -5.17
C MET A 37 9.46 -5.70 -4.70
N LEU A 38 9.59 -5.85 -3.38
CA LEU A 38 10.57 -6.75 -2.76
C LEU A 38 10.01 -8.17 -2.66
N GLY A 39 8.77 -8.32 -2.20
CA GLY A 39 8.12 -9.62 -2.04
C GLY A 39 6.90 -9.52 -1.14
N PHE A 40 6.41 -10.68 -0.72
CA PHE A 40 5.34 -10.84 0.26
C PHE A 40 5.73 -11.96 1.24
N THR A 41 5.19 -11.91 2.44
CA THR A 41 5.35 -12.96 3.44
C THR A 41 4.09 -13.05 4.28
N GLU A 42 3.83 -14.21 4.84
CA GLU A 42 2.77 -14.36 5.83
C GLU A 42 3.19 -13.70 7.15
N VAL A 43 2.20 -13.16 7.87
CA VAL A 43 2.40 -12.46 9.14
C VAL A 43 1.45 -13.00 10.19
N ALA A 44 1.89 -13.01 11.45
CA ALA A 44 1.09 -13.54 12.56
C ALA A 44 -0.03 -12.59 13.02
N LYS A 45 0.11 -11.29 12.75
CA LYS A 45 -0.83 -10.24 13.20
C LYS A 45 -1.17 -9.30 12.05
N SER A 46 -2.37 -8.74 12.11
CA SER A 46 -2.90 -7.81 11.08
C SER A 46 -2.44 -6.36 11.24
N ALA A 47 -1.71 -6.01 12.31
CA ALA A 47 -1.22 -4.65 12.52
C ALA A 47 0.01 -4.59 13.43
N GLY A 48 0.80 -3.52 13.28
CA GLY A 48 1.90 -3.17 14.17
C GLY A 48 3.24 -2.97 13.44
N ALA A 49 4.00 -1.95 13.86
CA ALA A 49 5.31 -1.63 13.26
C ALA A 49 6.32 -2.79 13.40
N ASN A 50 6.33 -3.50 14.54
CA ASN A 50 7.21 -4.65 14.74
C ASN A 50 6.90 -5.79 13.75
N VAL A 51 5.61 -6.01 13.45
CA VAL A 51 5.17 -7.05 12.50
C VAL A 51 5.69 -6.74 11.10
N LEU A 52 5.61 -5.49 10.67
CA LEU A 52 6.19 -5.06 9.39
C LEU A 52 7.71 -5.24 9.34
N ARG A 53 8.40 -4.92 10.44
CA ARG A 53 9.86 -5.07 10.52
C ARG A 53 10.28 -6.53 10.44
N GLU A 54 9.57 -7.41 11.15
CA GLU A 54 9.77 -8.87 11.07
C GLU A 54 9.50 -9.40 9.65
N ALA A 55 8.40 -8.96 9.04
CA ALA A 55 8.03 -9.34 7.67
C ALA A 55 9.09 -8.89 6.65
N TYR A 56 9.59 -7.66 6.77
CA TYR A 56 10.67 -7.15 5.93
C TYR A 56 11.95 -7.99 6.08
N LEU A 57 12.36 -8.29 7.31
CA LEU A 57 13.53 -9.11 7.56
C LEU A 57 13.37 -10.50 6.95
N ALA A 58 12.21 -11.14 7.11
CA ALA A 58 11.93 -12.45 6.51
C ALA A 58 12.07 -12.43 4.98
N ILE A 59 11.51 -11.42 4.31
CA ILE A 59 11.64 -11.24 2.85
C ILE A 59 13.11 -11.02 2.47
N LYS A 60 13.82 -10.15 3.20
CA LYS A 60 15.23 -9.85 2.93
C LYS A 60 16.11 -11.09 3.07
N TYR A 61 15.97 -11.85 4.16
CA TYR A 61 16.68 -13.11 4.37
C TYR A 61 16.35 -14.13 3.27
N SER A 62 15.09 -14.23 2.84
CA SER A 62 14.71 -15.12 1.75
C SER A 62 15.38 -14.75 0.42
N ILE A 63 15.56 -13.45 0.15
CA ILE A 63 16.28 -12.96 -1.04
C ILE A 63 17.77 -13.28 -0.94
N GLU A 64 18.39 -13.06 0.23
CA GLU A 64 19.82 -13.31 0.48
C GLU A 64 20.19 -14.79 0.44
N GLN A 65 19.30 -15.67 0.90
CA GLN A 65 19.49 -17.12 0.85
C GLN A 65 19.20 -17.72 -0.54
N SER A 66 18.58 -16.96 -1.43
CA SER A 66 18.32 -17.43 -2.78
C SER A 66 19.63 -17.58 -3.55
N SER A 67 19.88 -18.78 -4.09
CA SER A 67 21.04 -19.06 -4.94
C SER A 67 21.03 -18.26 -6.25
N THR A 68 19.87 -17.70 -6.61
CA THR A 68 19.71 -16.81 -7.76
C THR A 68 19.46 -15.39 -7.27
N PRO A 69 20.24 -14.38 -7.73
CA PRO A 69 19.99 -13.00 -7.34
C PRO A 69 18.61 -12.53 -7.82
N GLN A 70 17.64 -12.51 -6.90
CA GLN A 70 16.31 -11.97 -7.16
C GLN A 70 16.39 -10.44 -7.16
N LYS A 71 16.37 -9.86 -8.36
CA LYS A 71 16.28 -8.40 -8.50
C LYS A 71 14.86 -7.94 -8.14
N PRO A 72 14.70 -6.83 -7.40
CA PRO A 72 13.39 -6.25 -7.14
C PRO A 72 12.60 -6.04 -8.43
N VAL A 73 11.37 -6.56 -8.46
CA VAL A 73 10.52 -6.52 -9.65
C VAL A 73 9.89 -5.14 -9.78
N LYS A 74 9.98 -4.54 -10.96
CA LYS A 74 9.36 -3.24 -11.25
C LYS A 74 7.89 -3.45 -11.55
N VAL A 75 7.02 -2.99 -10.66
CA VAL A 75 5.56 -3.18 -10.73
C VAL A 75 4.83 -1.84 -10.81
N GLU A 76 3.63 -1.87 -11.39
CA GLU A 76 2.67 -0.78 -11.39
C GLU A 76 1.64 -1.06 -10.28
N LEU A 77 1.73 -0.26 -9.22
CA LEU A 77 0.80 -0.23 -8.09
C LEU A 77 -0.34 0.74 -8.43
N SER A 78 -1.55 0.24 -8.58
CA SER A 78 -2.74 1.05 -8.83
C SER A 78 -3.69 1.00 -7.65
N ILE A 79 -4.14 2.16 -7.18
CA ILE A 79 -4.95 2.33 -5.97
C ILE A 79 -6.25 3.03 -6.35
N ASN A 80 -7.38 2.49 -5.89
CA ASN A 80 -8.68 3.16 -5.91
C ASN A 80 -9.42 2.89 -4.58
N VAL A 81 -10.64 3.40 -4.44
CA VAL A 81 -11.43 3.24 -3.21
C VAL A 81 -11.88 1.80 -2.92
N SER A 82 -11.84 0.91 -3.91
CA SER A 82 -12.30 -0.49 -3.78
C SER A 82 -11.16 -1.47 -3.58
N GLU A 83 -10.05 -1.28 -4.27
CA GLU A 83 -8.95 -2.24 -4.35
C GLU A 83 -7.60 -1.59 -4.67
N ILE A 84 -6.57 -2.35 -4.33
CA ILE A 84 -5.20 -2.17 -4.75
C ILE A 84 -4.86 -3.28 -5.74
N GLN A 85 -4.31 -2.88 -6.89
CA GLN A 85 -3.85 -3.77 -7.94
C GLN A 85 -2.34 -3.63 -8.12
N ILE A 86 -1.65 -4.76 -8.28
CA ILE A 86 -0.24 -4.81 -8.64
C ILE A 86 -0.14 -5.52 -9.98
N SER A 87 0.49 -4.87 -10.95
CA SER A 87 0.74 -5.46 -12.28
C SER A 87 2.20 -5.31 -12.68
N ASP A 88 2.70 -6.25 -13.49
CA ASP A 88 4.06 -6.16 -14.03
C ASP A 88 4.13 -5.01 -15.06
N VAL A 89 5.12 -4.12 -14.91
CA VAL A 89 5.19 -2.90 -15.76
C VAL A 89 5.40 -3.23 -17.23
N LYS A 90 6.15 -4.31 -17.53
CA LYS A 90 6.55 -4.64 -18.90
C LYS A 90 5.46 -5.39 -19.63
N THR A 91 4.93 -6.43 -19.00
CA THR A 91 3.95 -7.35 -19.59
C THR A 91 2.51 -6.91 -19.35
N LYS A 92 2.29 -5.94 -18.45
CA LYS A 92 0.97 -5.52 -17.97
C LYS A 92 0.14 -6.66 -17.38
N LYS A 93 0.79 -7.77 -17.01
CA LYS A 93 0.16 -8.90 -16.35
C LYS A 93 -0.24 -8.50 -14.94
N LEU A 94 -1.50 -8.75 -14.59
CA LEU A 94 -2.00 -8.59 -13.23
C LEU A 94 -1.37 -9.66 -12.32
N LEU A 95 -0.67 -9.22 -11.27
CA LEU A 95 0.04 -10.07 -10.33
C LEU A 95 -0.80 -10.30 -9.07
N HIS A 96 -1.32 -9.21 -8.49
CA HIS A 96 -2.09 -9.26 -7.26
C HIS A 96 -3.24 -8.25 -7.28
N VAL A 97 -4.35 -8.61 -6.63
CA VAL A 97 -5.47 -7.72 -6.37
C VAL A 97 -5.92 -7.94 -4.93
N HIS A 98 -5.90 -6.87 -4.15
CA HIS A 98 -6.36 -6.88 -2.77
C HIS A 98 -7.44 -5.83 -2.60
N GLN A 99 -8.61 -6.23 -2.10
CA GLN A 99 -9.66 -5.28 -1.76
C GLN A 99 -9.19 -4.36 -0.64
N LEU A 100 -9.43 -3.06 -0.75
CA LEU A 100 -8.92 -2.08 0.22
C LEU A 100 -9.43 -2.36 1.63
N ARG A 101 -10.67 -2.86 1.76
CA ARG A 101 -11.26 -3.31 3.05
C ARG A 101 -10.52 -4.46 3.74
N LYS A 102 -9.66 -5.19 3.02
CA LYS A 102 -8.86 -6.29 3.58
C LYS A 102 -7.48 -5.82 4.05
N ILE A 103 -7.09 -4.60 3.70
CA ILE A 103 -5.81 -4.02 4.12
C ILE A 103 -6.02 -3.44 5.51
N SER A 104 -5.35 -4.03 6.49
CA SER A 104 -5.57 -3.71 7.90
C SER A 104 -4.58 -2.69 8.43
N TYR A 105 -3.41 -2.57 7.80
CA TYR A 105 -2.36 -1.66 8.25
C TYR A 105 -1.46 -1.24 7.10
N CYS A 106 -1.11 0.04 7.04
CA CYS A 106 -0.10 0.58 6.13
C CYS A 106 0.91 1.41 6.91
N ALA A 107 2.19 1.31 6.58
CA ALA A 107 3.21 2.14 7.18
C ALA A 107 4.26 2.59 6.17
N ASP A 108 4.84 3.74 6.47
CA ASP A 108 6.01 4.29 5.81
C ASP A 108 7.19 4.18 6.78
N ASP A 109 8.24 3.46 6.37
CA ASP A 109 9.52 3.42 7.06
C ASP A 109 10.53 4.22 6.25
N LYS A 110 11.10 5.27 6.86
CA LYS A 110 12.03 6.17 6.17
C LYS A 110 13.29 5.48 5.65
N GLU A 111 13.72 4.39 6.27
CA GLU A 111 14.94 3.68 5.87
C GLU A 111 14.68 2.60 4.84
N VAL A 112 13.44 2.09 4.78
CA VAL A 112 13.16 0.83 4.07
C VAL A 112 12.03 0.93 3.05
N GLY A 113 11.13 1.90 3.19
CA GLY A 113 10.05 2.20 2.25
C GLY A 113 8.65 1.88 2.80
N PHE A 114 7.70 1.71 1.88
CA PHE A 114 6.29 1.54 2.20
C PHE A 114 5.86 0.07 2.31
N TYR A 115 4.98 -0.21 3.26
CA TYR A 115 4.42 -1.53 3.51
C TYR A 115 2.91 -1.48 3.72
N PHE A 116 2.25 -2.59 3.41
CA PHE A 116 0.88 -2.83 3.79
C PHE A 116 0.68 -4.31 4.15
N LEU A 117 -0.22 -4.55 5.11
CA LEU A 117 -0.67 -5.88 5.58
C LEU A 117 -2.09 -6.15 5.09
#